data_AF-A0A520HA41-F1
#
_entry.id   AF-A0A520HA41-F1
#
_cell.length_a   1.000
_cell.length_b   1.000
_cell.length_c   1.000
_cell.angle_alpha   90.00
_cell.angle_beta   90.00
_cell.angle_gamma   90.00
#
_symmetry.space_group_name_H-M   'P 1'
#
loop_
_entity.id
_entity.type
_entity.pdbx_description
1 polymer ?
#
loop_
_entity_poly.entity_id
_entity_poly.type
_entity_poly.pdbx_seq_one_letter_code
_entity_poly.pdbx_strand_id
1 'polypeptide(L)' 'MTAPKILVIDNYDSFTWNLVHYLQELGAVVEVVRNDAISAGQALSSGAEAFLISPG' A
#
# COMPACT_ATOMS: atom_id res chain seq x y z
N MET A 1 -12.74 -16.37 3.45
CA MET A 1 -11.93 -15.35 4.15
C MET A 1 -11.89 -14.13 3.25
N THR A 2 -12.03 -12.93 3.79
CA THR A 2 -11.91 -11.68 3.01
C THR A 2 -10.44 -11.45 2.64
N ALA A 3 -10.19 -10.98 1.42
CA ALA A 3 -8.83 -10.62 0.98
C ALA A 3 -8.31 -9.43 1.81
N PRO A 4 -7.07 -9.47 2.32
CA PRO A 4 -6.55 -8.40 3.16
C PRO A 4 -6.42 -7.11 2.35
N LYS A 5 -6.92 -5.98 2.87
CA LYS A 5 -6.71 -4.65 2.26
C LYS A 5 -5.38 -4.07 2.72
N ILE A 6 -4.44 -3.85 1.79
CA ILE A 6 -3.12 -3.25 2.07
C ILE A 6 -3.01 -1.88 1.41
N LEU A 7 -2.63 -0.88 2.19
CA LEU A 7 -2.28 0.45 1.67
C LEU A 7 -0.77 0.53 1.44
N VAL A 8 -0.38 0.81 0.20
CA VAL A 8 1.01 1.02 -0.21
C VAL A 8 1.28 2.51 -0.33
N ILE A 9 2.26 3.00 0.43
CA ILE A 9 2.74 4.38 0.39
C ILE A 9 3.97 4.41 -0.52
N ASP A 10 3.85 5.05 -1.67
CA ASP A 10 4.87 5.15 -2.71
C ASP A 10 5.70 6.42 -2.54
N ASN A 11 6.98 6.25 -2.22
CA ASN A 11 7.99 7.31 -2.11
C ASN A 11 8.67 7.65 -3.44
N TYR A 12 7.98 7.43 -4.57
CA TYR A 12 8.55 7.61 -5.92
C TYR A 12 9.66 6.61 -6.26
N ASP A 13 9.51 5.40 -5.75
CA ASP A 13 10.47 4.33 -5.96
C ASP A 13 10.11 3.44 -7.16
N SER A 14 11.13 3.05 -7.92
CA SER A 14 10.96 2.24 -9.12
C SER A 14 10.50 0.80 -8.81
N PHE A 15 10.68 0.31 -7.59
CA PHE A 15 10.28 -1.04 -7.17
C PHE A 15 8.89 -1.12 -6.53
N THR A 16 8.18 0.00 -6.36
CA THR A 16 6.81 0.01 -5.78
C THR A 16 5.91 -1.04 -6.45
N TRP A 17 5.93 -1.11 -7.78
CA TRP A 17 5.07 -2.04 -8.52
C TRP A 17 5.50 -3.50 -8.40
N ASN A 18 6.79 -3.79 -8.19
CA ASN A 18 7.22 -5.15 -7.88
C ASN A 18 6.58 -5.65 -6.57
N LEU A 19 6.56 -4.81 -5.53
CA LEU A 19 5.93 -5.14 -4.25
C LEU A 19 4.41 -5.26 -4.38
N VAL A 20 3.77 -4.35 -5.13
CA VAL A 20 2.32 -4.42 -5.41
C VAL A 20 1.94 -5.73 -6.08
N HIS A 21 2.69 -6.18 -7.09
CA HIS A 21 2.41 -7.44 -7.78
C HIS A 21 2.55 -8.64 -6.83
N TYR A 22 3.59 -8.70 -5.99
CA TYR A 22 3.73 -9.77 -5.01
C TYR A 22 2.57 -9.81 -4.01
N LEU A 23 2.09 -8.66 -3.53
CA LEU A 23 0.92 -8.59 -2.65
C LEU A 23 -0.35 -9.10 -3.34
N GLN A 24 -0.55 -8.73 -4.61
CA GLN A 24 -1.70 -9.18 -5.41
C GLN A 24 -1.65 -10.67 -5.70
N GLU A 25 -0.47 -11.23 -6.03
CA GLU A 25 -0.26 -12.68 -6.22
C GLU A 25 -0.56 -13.47 -4.94
N LEU A 26 -0.30 -12.88 -3.77
CA LEU A 26 -0.64 -13.44 -2.46
C LEU A 26 -2.13 -13.24 -2.08
N GLY A 27 -2.93 -12.58 -2.94
CA GLY A 27 -4.36 -12.42 -2.77
C GLY A 27 -4.79 -11.16 -1.99
N ALA A 28 -3.91 -10.18 -1.79
CA ALA A 28 -4.26 -8.91 -1.17
C ALA A 28 -4.98 -7.95 -2.15
N VAL A 29 -5.88 -7.13 -1.61
CA VAL A 29 -6.42 -5.95 -2.31
C VAL A 29 -5.50 -4.78 -2.00
N VAL A 30 -4.90 -4.18 -3.02
CA VAL A 30 -3.89 -3.14 -2.85
C VAL A 30 -4.41 -1.78 -3.31
N GLU A 31 -4.22 -0.77 -2.48
CA GLU A 31 -4.39 0.65 -2.81
C GLU A 31 -3.01 1.31 -2.75
N VAL A 32 -2.61 2.06 -3.80
CA VAL A 32 -1.31 2.74 -3.86
C VAL A 32 -1.55 4.25 -3.81
N VAL A 33 -0.86 4.94 -2.90
CA VAL A 33 -0.91 6.40 -2.73
C VAL A 33 0.50 6.96 -2.61
N ARG A 34 0.75 8.15 -3.16
CA ARG A 34 2.04 8.84 -2.97
C ARG A 34 2.19 9.34 -1.54
N ASN A 35 3.42 9.40 -1.04
CA ASN A 35 3.72 9.82 0.33
C ASN A 35 3.27 11.26 0.67
N ASP A 36 3.12 12.10 -0.34
CA ASP A 36 2.72 13.50 -0.27
C ASP A 36 1.22 13.71 -0.57
N ALA A 37 0.52 12.65 -0.98
CA ALA A 37 -0.90 12.67 -1.31
C ALA A 37 -1.81 12.26 -0.14
N ILE A 38 -1.24 11.78 0.97
CA ILE A 38 -1.99 11.30 2.14
C ILE A 38 -1.28 11.68 3.44
N SER A 39 -2.05 12.07 4.45
CA SER A 39 -1.53 12.23 5.82
C SER A 39 -1.55 10.90 6.59
N ALA A 40 -0.71 10.78 7.62
CA ALA A 40 -0.71 9.60 8.49
C ALA A 40 -2.09 9.32 9.13
N GLY A 41 -2.82 10.37 9.54
CA GLY A 41 -4.16 10.21 10.11
C GLY A 41 -5.18 9.65 9.11
N GLN A 42 -5.10 10.07 7.85
CA GLN A 42 -5.93 9.52 6.77
C GLN A 42 -5.56 8.06 6.47
N ALA A 43 -4.26 7.73 6.44
CA ALA A 43 -3.80 6.36 6.24
C ALA A 43 -4.32 5.43 7.36
N LEU A 44 -4.20 5.83 8.63
CA LEU A 44 -4.72 5.07 9.78
C LEU A 44 -6.25 4.93 9.76
N SER A 45 -6.96 5.88 9.16
CA SER A 45 -8.42 5.86 9.04
C SER A 45 -8.92 5.20 7.75
N SER A 46 -8.03 4.71 6.88
CA SER A 46 -8.36 4.18 5.54
C SER A 46 -9.06 2.82 5.54
N GLY A 47 -9.14 2.16 6.70
CA GLY A 47 -9.63 0.79 6.85
C GLY A 47 -8.68 -0.28 6.28
N ALA A 48 -7.43 0.07 5.96
CA ALA A 48 -6.42 -0.91 5.60
C ALA A 48 -6.03 -1.78 6.82
N GLU A 49 -5.78 -3.07 6.56
CA GLU A 49 -5.35 -4.04 7.58
C GLU A 49 -3.83 -4.03 7.77
N ALA A 50 -3.09 -3.57 6.77
CA ALA A 50 -1.63 -3.40 6.83
C ALA A 50 -1.17 -2.26 5.92
N PHE A 51 0.05 -1.79 6.19
CA PHE A 51 0.72 -0.74 5.44
C PHE A 51 2.05 -1.25 4.91
N LEU A 52 2.35 -0.94 3.65
CA LEU A 52 3.67 -1.10 3.07
C LEU A 52 4.17 0.28 2.65
N ILE A 53 5.32 0.69 3.16
CA ILE A 53 6.00 1.90 2.69
C ILE A 53 7.06 1.43 1.71
N SER A 54 7.04 1.92 0.47
CA SER A 54 8.03 1.56 -0.55
C SER A 54 9.44 1.97 -0.08
N PRO A 55 10.50 1.45 -0.70
CA PRO A 55 11.81 2.08 -0.60
C PRO A 55 11.78 3.54 -1.10
N GLY A 56 12.90 4.25 -0.94
CA GLY A 56 13.02 5.69 -1.24
C GLY A 56 12.71 6.56 -0.04
#